data_AF-A0A7X9J7X7-F1
#
_entry.id   AF-A0A7X9J7X7-F1
#
_cell.length_a   1.000
_cell.length_b   1.000
_cell.length_c   1.000
_cell.angle_alpha   90.00
_cell.angle_beta   90.00
_cell.angle_gamma   90.00
#
_symmetry.space_group_name_H-M   'P 1'
#
loop_
_entity.id
_entity.type
_entity.pdbx_description
1 polymer ?
#
loop_
_entity_poly.entity_id
_entity_poly.type
_entity_poly.pdbx_seq_one_letter_code
_entity_poly.pdbx_strand_id
1 'polypeptide(L)'
;MIQKIKEFIDKIKFYALILGGLCLLGAIINLFSHSVEKAKAGFLFCGGAVVLYGLLELLYRVLPEPKPQPIPAVNVPSVPAVAPIKVLGLVVMLEHPLRFPGDQQALVRSILQQQRNEFHRMVSDSVPMQISVVGADLDDEAYIYAKCRAFFEPLGTWQNNDEFLRRVAVGSFTASDGNRGKHFSFLDRGI
;
A
#
# COMPACT_ATOMS: atom_id res chain seq x y z
N MET A 1 15.60 17.58 -17.64
CA MET A 1 15.10 17.27 -19.01
C MET A 1 14.54 15.86 -19.10
N ILE A 2 15.30 14.82 -18.75
CA ILE A 2 14.87 13.41 -18.76
C ILE A 2 13.62 13.13 -17.90
N GLN A 3 13.51 13.72 -16.70
CA GLN A 3 12.34 13.56 -15.82
C GLN A 3 11.04 14.10 -16.45
N LYS A 4 11.09 15.28 -17.08
CA LYS A 4 9.95 15.85 -17.81
C LYS A 4 9.52 14.97 -19.00
N ILE A 5 10.48 14.30 -19.63
CA ILE A 5 10.21 13.37 -20.74
C ILE A 5 9.49 12.11 -20.22
N LYS A 6 9.89 11.57 -19.05
CA LYS A 6 9.22 10.43 -18.41
C LYS A 6 7.78 10.77 -17.98
N GLU A 7 7.58 11.90 -17.32
CA GLU A 7 6.24 12.39 -16.94
C GLU A 7 5.33 12.61 -18.16
N PHE A 8 5.90 13.06 -19.29
CA PHE A 8 5.17 13.22 -20.53
C PHE A 8 4.78 11.87 -21.16
N ILE A 9 5.70 10.89 -21.16
CA ILE A 9 5.44 9.53 -21.63
C ILE A 9 4.32 8.87 -20.79
N ASP A 10 4.33 9.03 -19.47
CA ASP A 10 3.31 8.45 -18.59
C ASP A 10 1.92 9.04 -18.84
N LYS A 11 1.84 10.35 -19.11
CA LYS A 11 0.59 10.98 -19.55
C LYS A 11 0.09 10.39 -20.86
N ILE A 12 0.97 10.20 -21.85
CA ILE A 12 0.58 9.61 -23.14
C ILE A 12 0.09 8.17 -22.95
N LYS A 13 0.77 7.35 -22.14
CA LYS A 13 0.34 5.98 -21.82
C LYS A 13 -1.05 5.96 -21.19
N PHE A 14 -1.30 6.85 -20.24
CA PHE A 14 -2.62 6.99 -19.59
C PHE A 14 -3.72 7.32 -20.60
N TYR A 15 -3.50 8.29 -21.49
CA TYR A 15 -4.47 8.64 -22.54
C TYR A 15 -4.64 7.52 -23.57
N ALA A 16 -3.58 6.81 -23.93
CA ALA A 16 -3.65 5.67 -24.84
C ALA A 16 -4.50 4.53 -24.27
N LEU A 17 -4.39 4.24 -22.96
CA LEU A 17 -5.22 3.25 -22.29
C LEU A 17 -6.71 3.64 -22.26
N ILE A 18 -7.01 4.90 -21.94
CA ILE A 18 -8.40 5.40 -21.93
C ILE A 18 -9.00 5.32 -23.33
N LEU A 19 -8.30 5.85 -24.34
CA LEU A 19 -8.78 5.86 -25.72
C LEU A 19 -8.93 4.44 -26.27
N GLY A 20 -7.97 3.55 -26.01
CA GLY A 20 -8.03 2.14 -26.39
C GLY A 20 -9.22 1.43 -25.74
N GLY A 21 -9.47 1.66 -24.45
CA GLY A 21 -10.62 1.10 -23.74
C GLY A 21 -11.96 1.58 -24.31
N LEU A 22 -12.09 2.86 -24.65
CA LEU A 22 -13.29 3.40 -25.30
C LEU A 22 -13.51 2.81 -26.70
N CYS A 23 -12.45 2.66 -27.49
CA CYS A 23 -12.53 2.01 -28.81
C CYS A 23 -12.92 0.53 -28.71
N LEU A 24 -12.43 -0.18 -27.68
CA LEU A 24 -12.79 -1.57 -27.43
C LEU A 24 -14.27 -1.71 -27.05
N LEU A 25 -14.76 -0.87 -26.13
CA LEU A 25 -16.18 -0.84 -25.75
C LEU A 25 -17.06 -0.53 -26.97
N GLY A 26 -16.68 0.47 -27.76
CA GLY A 26 -17.36 0.81 -29.01
C GLY A 26 -17.37 -0.35 -30.02
N ALA A 27 -16.26 -1.09 -30.13
CA ALA A 27 -16.17 -2.26 -31.00
C ALA A 27 -17.15 -3.37 -30.58
N ILE A 28 -17.21 -3.66 -29.28
CA ILE A 28 -18.10 -4.67 -28.69
C ILE A 28 -19.57 -4.28 -28.93
N ILE A 29 -19.94 -3.03 -28.65
CA ILE A 29 -21.32 -2.53 -28.86
C ILE A 29 -21.71 -2.63 -30.34
N ASN A 30 -20.81 -2.24 -31.25
CA ASN A 30 -21.07 -2.34 -32.69
C ASN A 30 -21.14 -3.79 -33.20
N LEU A 31 -20.44 -4.72 -32.55
CA LEU A 31 -20.53 -6.15 -32.84
C LEU A 31 -21.92 -6.70 -32.51
N PHE A 32 -22.46 -6.34 -31.34
CA PHE A 32 -23.85 -6.67 -30.95
C PHE A 32 -24.89 -5.96 -31.81
N SER A 33 -24.56 -4.80 -32.37
CA SER A 33 -25.42 -4.04 -33.29
C SER A 33 -25.30 -4.50 -34.75
N HIS A 34 -24.65 -5.64 -35.01
CA HIS A 34 -24.37 -6.20 -36.34
C HIS A 34 -23.62 -5.26 -37.32
N SER A 35 -23.02 -4.18 -36.82
CA SER A 35 -22.27 -3.20 -37.61
C SER A 35 -20.79 -3.59 -37.69
N VAL A 36 -20.51 -4.67 -38.42
CA VAL A 36 -19.21 -5.35 -38.46
C VAL A 36 -18.06 -4.43 -38.90
N GLU A 37 -18.29 -3.51 -39.84
CA GLU A 37 -17.24 -2.56 -40.27
C GLU A 37 -16.82 -1.59 -39.15
N LYS A 38 -17.79 -1.09 -38.38
CA LYS A 38 -17.53 -0.20 -37.24
C LYS A 38 -16.86 -0.97 -36.09
N ALA A 39 -17.24 -2.23 -35.89
CA ALA A 39 -16.59 -3.11 -34.92
C ALA A 39 -15.12 -3.36 -35.27
N LYS A 40 -14.83 -3.67 -36.54
CA LYS A 40 -13.45 -3.83 -37.05
C LYS A 40 -12.61 -2.57 -36.85
N ALA A 41 -13.16 -1.40 -37.17
CA ALA A 41 -12.49 -0.13 -36.93
C ALA A 41 -12.16 0.08 -35.43
N GLY A 42 -13.11 -0.18 -34.54
CA GLY A 42 -12.89 -0.08 -33.09
C GLY A 42 -11.79 -1.04 -32.58
N PHE A 43 -11.77 -2.28 -33.06
CA PHE A 43 -10.71 -3.24 -32.71
C PHE A 43 -9.33 -2.82 -33.27
N LEU A 44 -9.28 -2.25 -34.48
CA LEU A 44 -8.05 -1.71 -35.07
C LEU A 44 -7.47 -0.56 -34.23
N PHE A 45 -8.31 0.39 -33.79
CA PHE A 45 -7.87 1.49 -32.93
C PHE A 45 -7.43 1.02 -31.54
N CYS A 46 -8.12 0.04 -30.96
CA CYS A 46 -7.71 -0.61 -29.72
C CYS A 46 -6.35 -1.31 -29.89
N GLY A 47 -6.15 -2.07 -30.97
CA GLY A 47 -4.87 -2.71 -31.28
C GLY A 47 -3.74 -1.70 -31.45
N GLY A 48 -3.99 -0.57 -32.13
CA GLY A 48 -3.04 0.53 -32.25
C GLY A 48 -2.65 1.14 -30.90
N ALA A 49 -3.59 1.31 -29.98
CA ALA A 49 -3.31 1.79 -28.63
C ALA A 49 -2.43 0.84 -27.82
N VAL A 50 -2.63 -0.49 -27.94
CA VAL A 50 -1.81 -1.51 -27.28
C VAL A 50 -0.39 -1.51 -27.83
N VAL A 51 -0.23 -1.43 -29.15
CA VAL A 51 1.09 -1.34 -29.79
C VAL A 51 1.83 -0.08 -29.35
N LEU A 52 1.15 1.07 -29.34
CA LEU A 52 1.71 2.34 -28.87
C LEU A 52 2.16 2.25 -27.40
N TYR A 53 1.36 1.63 -26.53
CA TYR A 53 1.70 1.41 -25.13
C TYR A 53 2.97 0.57 -24.99
N GLY A 54 3.06 -0.56 -25.71
CA GLY A 54 4.24 -1.43 -25.69
C GLY A 54 5.51 -0.72 -26.20
N LEU A 55 5.38 0.13 -27.22
CA LEU A 55 6.49 0.90 -27.78
C LEU A 55 6.98 1.99 -26.81
N LEU A 56 6.06 2.66 -26.10
CA LEU A 56 6.38 3.63 -25.05
C LEU A 56 7.00 2.97 -23.83
N GLU A 57 6.62 1.73 -23.50
CA GLU A 57 7.22 0.94 -22.43
C GLU A 57 8.66 0.55 -22.76
N LEU A 58 8.91 0.13 -24.01
CA LEU A 58 10.25 -0.14 -24.50
C LEU A 58 11.13 1.12 -24.46
N LEU A 59 10.59 2.26 -24.91
CA LEU A 59 11.28 3.55 -24.85
C LEU A 59 11.61 3.92 -23.40
N TYR A 60 10.67 3.74 -22.47
CA TYR A 60 10.85 4.04 -21.05
C TYR A 60 12.00 3.25 -20.41
N ARG A 61 12.20 1.98 -20.82
CA ARG A 61 13.31 1.13 -20.36
C ARG A 61 14.67 1.54 -20.89
N VAL A 62 14.72 2.15 -22.07
CA VAL A 62 15.96 2.63 -22.70
C VAL A 62 16.37 4.01 -22.16
N LEU A 63 15.43 4.77 -21.58
CA LEU A 63 15.76 6.05 -20.95
C LEU A 63 16.56 5.83 -19.66
N PRO A 64 17.78 6.42 -19.54
CA PRO A 64 18.59 6.31 -18.33
C PRO A 64 17.79 6.77 -17.12
N GLU A 65 17.92 6.05 -16.02
CA GLU A 65 17.31 6.49 -14.77
C GLU A 65 17.84 7.88 -14.42
N PRO A 66 16.95 8.83 -14.09
CA PRO A 66 17.42 10.10 -13.58
C PRO A 66 18.26 9.80 -12.33
N LYS A 67 19.57 10.05 -12.42
CA LYS A 67 20.44 10.03 -11.25
C LYS A 67 19.77 10.87 -10.15
N PRO A 68 19.70 10.38 -8.90
CA PRO A 68 19.19 11.18 -7.79
C PRO A 68 19.88 12.54 -7.85
N GLN A 69 19.11 13.60 -8.07
CA GLN A 69 19.68 14.93 -8.01
C GLN A 69 20.16 15.12 -6.57
N PRO A 70 21.42 15.51 -6.34
CA PRO A 70 21.85 15.92 -5.01
C PRO A 70 20.92 17.03 -4.57
N ILE A 71 20.12 16.75 -3.54
CA ILE A 71 19.23 17.72 -2.94
C ILE A 71 20.15 18.88 -2.50
N PRO A 72 19.92 20.14 -2.93
CA PRO A 72 20.63 21.26 -2.36
C PRO A 72 20.47 21.18 -0.86
N ALA A 73 21.58 21.22 -0.11
CA ALA A 73 21.55 21.23 1.34
C ALA A 73 20.76 22.47 1.79
N VAL A 74 19.45 22.33 1.95
CA VAL A 74 18.67 23.20 2.80
C VAL A 74 19.34 23.05 4.15
N ASN A 75 19.78 24.17 4.72
CA ASN A 75 20.29 24.24 6.08
C ASN A 75 19.10 24.00 7.02
N VAL A 76 18.57 22.77 7.00
CA VAL A 76 17.67 22.25 8.00
C VAL A 76 18.57 22.05 9.22
N PRO A 77 18.25 22.62 10.40
CA PRO A 77 18.98 22.27 11.61
C PRO A 77 19.04 20.74 11.65
N SER A 78 20.24 20.18 11.76
CA SER A 78 20.50 18.75 11.71
C SER A 78 19.48 18.04 12.60
N VAL A 79 18.44 17.47 11.98
CA VAL A 79 17.55 16.55 12.69
C VAL A 79 18.48 15.41 13.03
N PRO A 80 18.75 15.16 14.33
CA PRO A 80 19.60 14.04 14.71
C PRO A 80 19.06 12.81 14.01
N ALA A 81 19.92 12.00 13.40
CA ALA A 81 19.53 10.75 12.79
C ALA A 81 18.72 9.95 13.82
N VAL A 82 17.39 10.04 13.71
CA VAL A 82 16.50 9.47 14.72
C VAL A 82 16.70 7.97 14.59
N ALA A 83 17.28 7.37 15.63
CA ALA A 83 17.46 5.93 15.66
C ALA A 83 16.10 5.27 15.34
N PRO A 84 16.06 4.27 14.45
CA PRO A 84 14.80 3.67 14.01
C PRO A 84 14.06 3.11 15.23
N ILE A 85 12.83 3.55 15.42
CA ILE A 85 12.00 3.16 16.56
C ILE A 85 11.73 1.66 16.47
N LYS A 86 12.00 0.91 17.55
CA LYS A 86 11.81 -0.54 17.58
C LYS A 86 10.34 -0.89 17.79
N VAL A 87 9.85 -1.90 17.09
CA VAL A 87 8.52 -2.48 17.34
C VAL A 87 8.67 -3.64 18.33
N LEU A 88 7.94 -3.56 19.44
CA LEU A 88 7.96 -4.52 20.53
C LEU A 88 6.86 -5.58 20.40
N GLY A 89 5.74 -5.25 19.76
CA GLY A 89 4.63 -6.18 19.56
C GLY A 89 3.63 -5.68 18.53
N LEU A 90 2.86 -6.61 17.97
CA LEU A 90 1.84 -6.32 16.95
C LEU A 90 0.50 -7.00 17.29
N VAL A 91 -0.59 -6.25 17.23
CA VAL A 91 -1.96 -6.79 17.30
C VAL A 91 -2.64 -6.50 15.97
N VAL A 92 -3.26 -7.49 15.36
CA VAL A 92 -4.04 -7.37 14.13
C VAL A 92 -5.46 -7.81 14.41
N MET A 93 -6.41 -6.98 14.01
CA MET A 93 -7.84 -7.20 14.16
C MET A 93 -8.48 -7.21 12.79
N LEU A 94 -9.29 -8.23 12.53
CA LEU A 94 -9.97 -8.47 11.28
C LEU A 94 -11.47 -8.43 11.48
N GLU A 95 -12.20 -7.86 10.53
CA GLU A 95 -13.66 -7.93 10.53
C GLU A 95 -14.12 -9.37 10.28
N HIS A 96 -13.58 -10.01 9.25
CA HIS A 96 -13.89 -11.40 8.88
C HIS A 96 -12.66 -12.31 9.00
N PRO A 97 -12.83 -13.62 9.24
CA PRO A 97 -11.73 -14.57 9.24
C PRO A 97 -11.04 -14.61 7.87
N LEU A 98 -9.73 -14.87 7.87
CA LEU A 98 -8.98 -15.11 6.65
C LEU A 98 -9.51 -16.36 5.96
N ARG A 99 -9.71 -16.29 4.64
CA ARG A 99 -10.30 -17.39 3.87
C ARG A 99 -9.36 -18.58 3.76
N PHE A 100 -8.06 -18.33 3.61
CA PHE A 100 -7.07 -19.38 3.43
C PHE A 100 -5.99 -19.33 4.52
N PRO A 101 -5.49 -20.49 4.99
CA PRO A 101 -4.41 -20.55 5.99
C PRO A 101 -3.11 -19.84 5.56
N GLY A 102 -2.83 -19.77 4.24
CA GLY A 102 -1.66 -19.08 3.69
C GLY A 102 -1.75 -17.54 3.76
N ASP A 103 -2.96 -16.99 3.86
CA ASP A 103 -3.19 -15.55 3.89
C ASP A 103 -2.65 -14.91 5.17
N GLN A 104 -2.61 -15.69 6.26
CA GLN A 104 -2.10 -15.21 7.54
C GLN A 104 -0.63 -14.84 7.42
N GLN A 105 0.18 -15.69 6.79
CA GLN A 105 1.61 -15.42 6.61
C GLN A 105 1.84 -14.26 5.65
N ALA A 106 1.03 -14.15 4.59
CA ALA A 106 1.11 -13.04 3.65
C ALA A 106 0.76 -11.70 4.31
N LEU A 107 -0.30 -11.67 5.13
CA LEU A 107 -0.70 -10.51 5.90
C LEU A 107 0.38 -10.08 6.90
N VAL A 108 0.93 -11.04 7.66
CA VAL A 108 2.04 -10.78 8.60
C VAL A 108 3.22 -10.16 7.88
N ARG A 109 3.66 -10.74 6.75
CA ARG A 109 4.78 -10.21 5.96
C ARG A 109 4.50 -8.80 5.44
N SER A 110 3.30 -8.56 4.92
CA SER A 110 2.89 -7.24 4.42
C SER A 110 2.98 -6.19 5.52
N ILE A 111 2.41 -6.47 6.70
CA ILE A 111 2.44 -5.55 7.84
C ILE A 111 3.88 -5.28 8.27
N LEU A 112 4.70 -6.33 8.45
CA LEU A 112 6.11 -6.15 8.85
C LEU A 112 6.92 -5.35 7.82
N GLN A 113 6.68 -5.59 6.53
CA GLN A 113 7.32 -4.86 5.44
C GLN A 113 6.89 -3.38 5.45
N GLN A 114 5.61 -3.10 5.71
CA GLN A 114 5.10 -1.74 5.86
C GLN A 114 5.78 -1.02 7.03
N GLN A 115 5.90 -1.67 8.18
CA GLN A 115 6.61 -1.14 9.36
C GLN A 115 8.06 -0.76 9.04
N ARG A 116 8.78 -1.59 8.27
CA ARG A 116 10.18 -1.34 7.90
C ARG A 116 10.33 -0.27 6.82
N ASN A 117 9.53 -0.35 5.76
CA ASN A 117 9.76 0.43 4.54
C ASN A 117 9.09 1.79 4.58
N GLU A 118 7.83 1.86 5.04
CA GLU A 118 7.06 3.10 5.06
C GLU A 118 7.28 3.87 6.35
N PHE A 119 7.31 3.17 7.48
CA PHE A 119 7.43 3.82 8.78
C PHE A 119 8.87 3.88 9.31
N HIS A 120 9.84 3.33 8.56
CA HIS A 120 11.27 3.29 8.93
C HIS A 120 11.53 2.71 10.34
N ARG A 121 10.72 1.74 10.76
CA ARG A 121 10.82 1.11 12.08
C ARG A 121 11.73 -0.10 12.05
N MET A 122 12.41 -0.35 13.17
CA MET A 122 13.21 -1.54 13.35
C MET A 122 12.31 -2.68 13.87
N VAL A 123 12.17 -3.75 13.09
CA VAL A 123 11.29 -4.87 13.43
C VAL A 123 12.06 -6.17 13.41
N SER A 124 12.16 -6.82 14.58
CA SER A 124 12.77 -8.15 14.71
C SER A 124 11.96 -9.20 13.95
N ASP A 125 12.64 -10.24 13.47
CA ASP A 125 11.97 -11.41 12.84
C ASP A 125 11.18 -12.25 13.87
N SER A 126 11.41 -12.03 15.16
CA SER A 126 10.74 -12.70 16.28
C SER A 126 9.74 -11.80 17.03
N VAL A 127 9.29 -10.69 16.44
CA VAL A 127 8.37 -9.78 17.13
C VAL A 127 7.06 -10.50 17.49
N PRO A 128 6.62 -10.49 18.76
CA PRO A 128 5.39 -11.16 19.17
C PRO A 128 4.20 -10.51 18.47
N MET A 129 3.31 -11.34 17.91
CA MET A 129 2.14 -10.89 17.18
C MET A 129 0.90 -11.69 17.57
N GLN A 130 -0.24 -11.00 17.68
CA GLN A 130 -1.56 -11.61 17.83
C GLN A 130 -2.46 -11.18 16.68
N ILE A 131 -3.19 -12.15 16.10
CA ILE A 131 -4.21 -11.90 15.09
C ILE A 131 -5.55 -12.37 15.66
N SER A 132 -6.58 -11.52 15.58
CA SER A 132 -7.91 -11.79 16.10
C SER A 132 -8.98 -11.37 15.12
N VAL A 133 -10.09 -12.10 15.08
CA VAL A 133 -11.28 -11.75 14.31
C VAL A 133 -12.29 -11.14 15.27
N VAL A 134 -12.70 -9.90 15.01
CA VAL A 134 -13.47 -9.06 15.94
C VAL A 134 -14.79 -8.58 15.35
N GLY A 135 -15.07 -8.82 14.05
CA GLY A 135 -16.36 -8.47 13.46
C GLY A 135 -16.68 -6.98 13.56
N ALA A 136 -17.92 -6.67 13.95
CA ALA A 136 -18.41 -5.30 14.13
C ALA A 136 -17.66 -4.52 15.22
N ASP A 137 -17.02 -5.21 16.17
CA ASP A 137 -16.22 -4.58 17.23
C ASP A 137 -14.92 -3.94 16.69
N LEU A 138 -14.64 -4.10 15.38
CA LEU A 138 -13.51 -3.42 14.72
C LEU A 138 -13.62 -1.89 14.79
N ASP A 139 -14.82 -1.34 14.99
CA ASP A 139 -15.04 0.09 15.13
C ASP A 139 -15.33 0.50 16.59
N ASP A 140 -15.30 -0.43 17.54
CA ASP A 140 -15.38 -0.14 18.98
C ASP A 140 -14.00 0.16 19.56
N GLU A 141 -13.74 1.45 19.81
CA GLU A 141 -12.47 1.92 20.38
C GLU A 141 -12.18 1.36 21.78
N ALA A 142 -13.21 1.16 22.61
CA ALA A 142 -13.04 0.64 23.96
C ALA A 142 -12.65 -0.84 23.94
N TYR A 143 -13.28 -1.62 23.04
CA TYR A 143 -12.93 -3.02 22.80
C TYR A 143 -11.49 -3.15 22.28
N ILE A 144 -11.15 -2.36 21.26
CA ILE A 144 -9.81 -2.33 20.66
C ILE A 144 -8.76 -2.01 21.74
N TYR A 145 -9.03 -0.97 22.53
CA TYR A 145 -8.14 -0.53 23.59
C TYR A 145 -7.90 -1.65 24.61
N ALA A 146 -8.97 -2.29 25.10
CA ALA A 146 -8.86 -3.37 26.08
C ALA A 146 -8.02 -4.54 25.57
N LYS A 147 -8.20 -4.94 24.31
CA LYS A 147 -7.41 -6.00 23.66
C LYS A 147 -5.94 -5.63 23.50
N CYS A 148 -5.67 -4.43 23.00
CA CYS A 148 -4.29 -3.95 22.84
C CYS A 148 -3.59 -3.83 24.19
N ARG A 149 -4.30 -3.33 25.20
CA ARG A 149 -3.78 -3.21 26.57
C ARG A 149 -3.37 -4.57 27.12
N ALA A 150 -4.28 -5.53 27.10
CA ALA A 150 -4.02 -6.87 27.62
C ALA A 150 -2.85 -7.58 26.92
N PHE A 151 -2.71 -7.40 25.59
CA PHE A 151 -1.62 -8.04 24.84
C PHE A 151 -0.26 -7.35 25.02
N PHE A 152 -0.22 -6.02 25.11
CA PHE A 152 1.04 -5.27 25.23
C PHE A 152 1.55 -5.15 26.66
N GLU A 153 0.70 -5.36 27.68
CA GLU A 153 1.08 -5.29 29.11
C GLU A 153 2.31 -6.12 29.50
N PRO A 154 2.51 -7.34 29.00
CA PRO A 154 3.75 -8.08 29.27
C PRO A 154 4.98 -7.58 28.48
N LEU A 155 4.81 -6.72 27.47
CA LEU A 155 5.89 -6.30 26.55
C LEU A 155 6.58 -5.00 26.96
N GLY A 156 6.05 -4.28 27.95
CA GLY A 156 6.64 -3.05 28.45
C GLY A 156 5.94 -2.52 29.68
N THR A 157 6.58 -1.55 30.32
CA THR A 157 6.02 -0.80 31.45
C THR A 157 5.73 0.63 31.03
N TRP A 158 4.70 1.20 31.63
CA TRP A 158 4.26 2.58 31.43
C TRP A 158 3.55 3.05 32.70
N GLN A 159 3.61 4.34 32.98
CA GLN A 159 3.07 4.90 34.21
C GLN A 159 1.57 5.20 34.11
N ASN A 160 1.08 5.54 32.92
CA ASN A 160 -0.32 5.92 32.70
C ASN A 160 -0.84 5.56 31.30
N ASN A 161 -2.13 5.78 31.07
CA ASN A 161 -2.78 5.45 29.80
C ASN A 161 -2.32 6.34 28.64
N ASP A 162 -2.01 7.61 28.89
CA ASP A 162 -1.55 8.54 27.85
C ASP A 162 -0.17 8.14 27.30
N GLU A 163 0.72 7.69 28.19
CA GLU A 163 2.03 7.15 27.82
C GLU A 163 1.88 5.87 26.98
N PHE A 164 0.99 4.97 27.40
CA PHE A 164 0.66 3.78 26.63
C PHE A 164 0.17 4.13 25.21
N LEU A 165 -0.83 5.03 25.10
CA LEU A 165 -1.40 5.42 23.82
C LEU A 165 -0.37 6.10 22.90
N ARG A 166 0.57 6.87 23.46
CA ARG A 166 1.67 7.47 22.69
C ARG A 166 2.64 6.44 22.11
N ARG A 167 2.73 5.25 22.70
CA ARG A 167 3.58 4.15 22.23
C ARG A 167 2.86 3.23 21.26
N VAL A 168 1.54 3.31 21.14
CA VAL A 168 0.77 2.51 20.18
C VAL A 168 0.62 3.30 18.88
N ALA A 169 1.10 2.73 17.78
CA ALA A 169 0.83 3.22 16.44
C ALA A 169 -0.30 2.41 15.79
N VAL A 170 -1.27 3.11 15.21
CA VAL A 170 -2.43 2.51 14.55
C VAL A 170 -2.24 2.54 13.03
N GLY A 171 -2.65 1.46 12.36
CA GLY A 171 -2.84 1.44 10.92
C GLY A 171 -4.09 0.63 10.55
N SER A 172 -4.62 0.89 9.37
CA SER A 172 -5.82 0.23 8.84
C SER A 172 -5.58 -0.22 7.41
N PHE A 173 -6.22 -1.31 7.01
CA PHE A 173 -6.13 -1.83 5.66
C PHE A 173 -7.47 -2.38 5.18
N THR A 174 -7.59 -2.47 3.86
CA THR A 174 -8.69 -3.15 3.19
C THR A 174 -8.07 -4.16 2.23
N ALA A 175 -8.37 -5.43 2.43
CA ALA A 175 -7.90 -6.51 1.59
C ALA A 175 -8.67 -6.54 0.26
N SER A 176 -8.10 -7.22 -0.74
CA SER A 176 -8.67 -7.32 -2.10
C SER A 176 -10.03 -8.01 -2.15
N ASP A 177 -10.38 -8.81 -1.13
CA ASP A 177 -11.68 -9.47 -0.98
C ASP A 177 -12.73 -8.59 -0.27
N GLY A 178 -12.38 -7.33 0.02
CA GLY A 178 -13.24 -6.38 0.74
C GLY A 178 -13.15 -6.49 2.26
N ASN A 179 -12.38 -7.44 2.81
CA ASN A 179 -12.22 -7.56 4.25
C ASN A 179 -11.44 -6.37 4.83
N ARG A 180 -11.93 -5.80 5.92
CA ARG A 180 -11.29 -4.67 6.62
C ARG A 180 -10.52 -5.19 7.83
N GLY A 181 -9.44 -4.49 8.15
CA GLY A 181 -8.68 -4.76 9.36
C GLY A 181 -7.94 -3.55 9.89
N LYS A 182 -7.59 -3.62 11.17
CA LYS A 182 -6.74 -2.64 11.87
C LYS A 182 -5.56 -3.37 12.47
N HIS A 183 -4.40 -2.72 12.47
CA HIS A 183 -3.23 -3.22 13.17
C HIS A 183 -2.67 -2.17 14.11
N PHE A 184 -2.14 -2.64 15.23
CA PHE A 184 -1.62 -1.83 16.32
C PHE A 184 -0.19 -2.29 16.59
N SER A 185 0.75 -1.35 16.58
CA SER A 185 2.18 -1.62 16.80
C SER A 185 2.61 -0.95 18.08
N PHE A 186 3.12 -1.71 19.03
CA PHE A 186 3.71 -1.17 20.26
C PHE A 186 5.17 -0.79 20.02
N LEU A 187 5.52 0.44 20.34
CA LEU A 187 6.79 1.06 19.97
C LEU A 187 7.68 1.33 21.19
N ASP A 188 8.96 1.00 21.06
CA ASP A 188 9.98 1.36 22.03
C ASP A 188 10.41 2.82 21.84
N ARG A 189 9.67 3.73 22.48
CA ARG A 189 9.94 5.17 22.45
C ARG A 189 10.84 5.68 23.58
N GLY A 190 11.34 4.79 24.46
CA GLY A 190 12.22 5.16 25.59
C GLY A 190 11.78 6.41 26.36
N ILE A 191 10.49 6.50 26.72
CA ILE A 191 9.89 7.63 27.44
C ILE A 191 10.25 7.54 28.93
#